data_AF-A0AA88D8J5-F1
#
_entry.id   AF-A0AA88D8J5-F1
#
_cell.length_a   1.000
_cell.length_b   1.000
_cell.length_c   1.000
_cell.angle_alpha   90.00
_cell.angle_beta   90.00
_cell.angle_gamma   90.00
#
_symmetry.space_group_name_H-M   'P 1'
#
loop_
_entity.id
_entity.type
_entity.pdbx_description
1 polymer ?
#
loop_
_entity_poly.entity_id
_entity_poly.type
_entity_poly.pdbx_seq_one_letter_code
_entity_poly.pdbx_strand_id
1 'polypeptide(L)' 'MFNRIESLIGETNVTPADVAENLMPKSPLDEPERRLFHLIQALEEAKEVAAKKKAEESDSDSANHGRGSSAPS' A
#
# COMPACT_ATOMS: atom_id res chain seq x y z
N MET A 1 9.35 5.23 -16.61
CA MET A 1 9.55 5.74 -15.24
C MET A 1 8.32 6.47 -14.73
N PHE A 2 7.90 7.59 -15.34
CA PHE A 2 6.70 8.32 -14.88
C PHE A 2 5.42 7.48 -14.88
N ASN A 3 5.16 6.68 -15.92
CA ASN A 3 4.00 5.77 -15.96
C ASN A 3 3.99 4.76 -14.78
N ARG A 4 5.18 4.35 -14.31
CA ARG A 4 5.30 3.44 -13.16
C ARG A 4 4.94 4.17 -11.87
N ILE A 5 5.42 5.40 -11.70
CA ILE A 5 5.10 6.24 -10.55
C ILE A 5 3.60 6.55 -10.53
N GLU A 6 3.00 6.88 -11.67
CA GLU A 6 1.56 7.12 -11.80
C GLU A 6 0.74 5.89 -11.38
N SER A 7 1.10 4.69 -11.86
CA SER A 7 0.47 3.44 -11.42
C SER A 7 0.61 3.25 -9.92
N LEU A 8 1.81 3.43 -9.37
CA LEU A 8 2.07 3.26 -7.94
C LEU A 8 1.29 4.26 -7.07
N ILE A 9 1.18 5.52 -7.49
CA ILE A 9 0.37 6.55 -6.82
C ILE A 9 -1.12 6.17 -6.89
N GLY A 10 -1.60 5.65 -8.02
CA GLY A 10 -2.99 5.18 -8.13
C GLY A 10 -3.29 3.95 -7.28
N GLU A 11 -2.28 3.11 -7.00
CA GLU A 11 -2.39 1.90 -6.18
C GLU A 11 -2.20 2.15 -4.67
N THR A 12 -1.68 3.33 -4.29
CA THR A 12 -1.35 3.67 -2.90
C THR A 12 -2.12 4.90 -2.42
N ASN A 13 -2.43 4.98 -1.12
CA ASN A 13 -3.13 6.12 -0.53
C ASN A 13 -2.16 7.27 -0.19
N VAL A 14 -1.32 7.68 -1.14
CA VAL A 14 -0.34 8.77 -0.96
C VAL A 14 -0.99 10.13 -1.26
N THR A 15 -0.72 11.15 -0.44
CA THR A 15 -1.27 12.49 -0.69
C THR A 15 -0.32 13.32 -1.56
N PRO A 16 -0.82 14.36 -2.27
CA PRO A 16 0.04 15.30 -2.98
C PRO A 16 1.10 15.96 -2.10
N ALA A 17 0.82 16.16 -0.80
CA ALA A 17 1.78 16.71 0.16
C ALA A 17 2.92 15.74 0.45
N ASP A 18 2.62 14.45 0.61
CA ASP A 18 3.64 13.40 0.82
C ASP A 18 4.55 13.26 -0.40
N VAL A 19 3.97 13.34 -1.61
CA VAL A 19 4.74 13.34 -2.86
C VAL A 19 5.69 14.55 -2.90
N ALA A 20 5.19 15.75 -2.57
CA ALA A 20 6.02 16.94 -2.50
C ALA A 20 7.12 16.81 -1.44
N GLU A 21 6.82 16.25 -0.26
CA GLU A 21 7.81 16.04 0.79
C GLU A 21 8.97 15.14 0.35
N ASN A 22 8.67 14.06 -0.38
CA ASN A 22 9.68 13.13 -0.89
C ASN A 22 10.55 13.76 -1.99
N LEU A 23 10.02 14.73 -2.74
CA LEU A 23 10.73 15.43 -3.81
C LEU A 23 11.48 16.67 -3.32
N MET A 24 11.11 17.22 -2.15
CA MET A 24 11.80 18.38 -1.59
C MET A 24 13.22 18.01 -1.13
N PRO A 25 14.25 18.75 -1.58
CA PRO A 25 15.61 18.52 -1.13
C PRO A 25 15.72 18.85 0.36
N LYS A 26 16.36 17.96 1.12
CA LYS A 26 16.59 18.19 2.57
C LYS A 26 17.87 18.99 2.83
N SER A 27 18.74 19.14 1.82
CA SER A 27 19.95 19.97 1.88
C SER A 27 20.36 20.46 0.49
N PRO A 28 21.24 21.48 0.38
CA PRO A 28 21.73 21.97 -0.92
C PRO A 28 22.55 20.95 -1.73
N LEU A 29 23.07 19.89 -1.08
CA LEU A 29 23.84 18.82 -1.73
C LEU A 29 22.96 17.62 -2.10
N ASP A 30 21.65 17.76 -1.97
CA ASP A 30 20.72 16.67 -2.14
C ASP A 30 20.27 16.53 -3.59
N GLU A 31 20.76 15.48 -4.26
CA GLU A 31 20.53 15.26 -5.68
C GLU A 31 19.06 14.90 -5.99
N PRO A 32 18.46 15.52 -7.03
CA PRO A 32 17.10 15.20 -7.46
C PRO A 32 16.86 13.72 -7.76
N GLU A 33 17.86 12.98 -8.30
CA GLU A 33 17.68 11.55 -8.56
C GLU A 33 17.50 10.74 -7.27
N ARG A 34 18.21 11.11 -6.19
CA ARG A 34 18.04 10.45 -4.89
C ARG A 34 16.64 10.68 -4.34
N ARG A 35 16.04 11.85 -4.60
CA ARG A 35 14.67 12.17 -4.18
C ARG A 35 13.63 11.40 -4.97
N LEU A 36 13.82 11.28 -6.27
CA LEU A 36 12.96 10.43 -7.09
C LEU A 36 13.06 8.95 -6.70
N PHE A 37 14.26 8.45 -6.42
CA PHE A 37 14.47 7.07 -5.96
C PHE A 37 13.82 6.79 -4.60
N HIS A 38 13.90 7.74 -3.66
CA HIS A 38 13.22 7.62 -2.36
C HIS A 38 11.70 7.60 -2.52
N LEU A 39 11.14 8.46 -3.38
CA LEU A 39 9.70 8.45 -3.67
C LEU A 39 9.25 7.07 -4.20
N ILE A 40 9.98 6.51 -5.17
CA ILE A 40 9.62 5.20 -5.75
C ILE A 40 9.63 4.11 -4.69
N GLN A 41 10.68 4.04 -3.85
CA GLN A 41 10.74 3.06 -2.76
C GLN A 41 9.58 3.21 -1.77
N ALA A 42 9.28 4.44 -1.33
CA ALA A 42 8.18 4.68 -0.41
C ALA A 42 6.83 4.23 -0.98
N LEU A 43 6.61 4.43 -2.29
CA LEU A 43 5.39 3.97 -2.96
C LEU A 43 5.35 2.44 -3.08
N GLU A 44 6.46 1.77 -3.37
CA GLU A 44 6.50 0.30 -3.43
C GLU A 44 6.25 -0.32 -2.06
N GLU A 45 6.85 0.22 -1.00
CA GLU A 45 6.59 -0.21 0.37
C GLU A 45 5.13 0.01 0.77
N ALA A 46 4.56 1.18 0.47
CA ALA A 46 3.16 1.47 0.76
C ALA A 46 2.21 0.51 0.04
N LYS A 47 2.52 0.14 -1.21
CA LYS A 47 1.77 -0.86 -1.96
C LYS A 47 1.85 -2.24 -1.31
N GLU A 48 3.04 -2.68 -0.90
CA GLU A 48 3.19 -3.97 -0.22
C GLU A 48 2.42 -4.02 1.09
N VAL A 49 2.47 -2.96 1.90
CA VAL A 49 1.72 -2.86 3.14
C VAL A 49 0.21 -2.90 2.87
N ALA A 50 -0.26 -2.18 1.85
CA ALA A 50 -1.67 -2.22 1.45
C ALA A 50 -2.11 -3.61 0.96
N ALA A 51 -1.25 -4.31 0.21
CA ALA A 51 -1.52 -5.66 -0.26
C ALA A 51 -1.59 -6.68 0.90
N LYS A 52 -0.67 -6.60 1.86
CA LYS A 52 -0.66 -7.46 3.06
C LYS A 52 -1.93 -7.29 3.90
N LYS A 53 -2.33 -6.03 4.15
CA LYS A 53 -3.57 -5.73 4.89
C LYS A 53 -4.82 -6.29 4.22
N LYS A 54 -4.91 -6.21 2.89
CA LYS A 54 -6.04 -6.78 2.13
C LYS A 54 -6.10 -8.31 2.23
N ALA A 55 -4.94 -8.98 2.24
CA ALA A 55 -4.89 -10.44 2.37
C ALA A 55 -5.32 -10.92 3.77
N GLU A 56 -4.95 -10.18 4.82
CA GLU A 56 -5.31 -10.49 6.21
C GLU A 56 -6.80 -10.28 6.51
N GLU A 57 -7.44 -9.27 5.91
CA GLU A 57 -8.90 -9.06 6.06
C GLU A 57 -9.73 -10.14 5.37
N SER A 58 -9.24 -10.74 4.27
CA SER A 58 -9.95 -11.75 3.49
C SER A 58 -9.98 -13.17 4.08
N ASP A 59 -9.25 -13.45 5.16
CA ASP A 59 -9.21 -14.79 5.80
C ASP A 59 -10.27 -14.99 6.89
N SER A 60 -11.07 -13.96 7.21
CA SER A 60 -11.99 -13.98 8.36
C SER A 60 -13.46 -14.34 8.04
N ASP A 61 -13.82 -14.66 6.79
CA ASP A 61 -15.22 -14.98 6.38
C ASP A 61 -15.50 -16.47 6.08
N SER A 62 -14.80 -17.41 6.74
CA SER A 62 -15.17 -18.84 6.68
C SER A 62 -15.23 -19.48 8.06
N ALA A 63 -16.08 -18.95 8.93
CA ALA A 63 -16.42 -19.60 10.19
C ALA A 63 -17.89 -19.45 10.58
N ASN A 64 -18.84 -19.90 9.74
CA ASN A 64 -20.08 -20.46 10.28
C ASN A 64 -20.85 -21.37 9.29
N HIS A 65 -20.43 -22.62 9.12
CA HIS A 65 -21.40 -23.69 8.82
C HIS A 65 -21.65 -24.46 10.11
N GLY A 66 -22.58 -23.93 10.90
CA GLY A 66 -23.01 -24.50 12.16
C GLY A 66 -23.46 -25.95 11.99
N ARG A 67 -22.67 -26.87 12.56
CA ARG A 67 -23.16 -28.17 13.01
C ARG A 67 -24.16 -27.94 14.14
N GLY A 68 -25.44 -27.93 13.80
CA GLY A 68 -26.55 -28.03 14.74
C GLY A 68 -27.27 -29.36 14.56
N SER A 69 -26.89 -30.33 15.39
CA SER A 69 -27.65 -31.55 15.68
C SER A 69 -29.10 -31.25 16.08
N SER A 70 -30.08 -32.01 15.58
CA SER A 70 -31.06 -32.76 16.39
C SER A 70 -32.11 -33.41 15.49
N ALA A 71 -32.30 -34.73 15.63
CA ALA A 71 -33.55 -35.40 15.24
C ALA A 71 -34.69 -34.91 16.15
N PRO A 72 -35.92 -34.75 15.63
CA PRO A 72 -37.04 -35.64 15.97
C PRO A 72 -38.02 -35.81 14.76
N SER A 73 -38.94 -36.77 14.63
CA SER A 73 -39.55 -37.83 15.45
C SER A 73 -39.83 -39.04 14.56
#